data_AF-A0A7V9I209-F1
#
_entry.id   AF-A0A7V9I209-F1
#
_cell.length_a   1.000
_cell.length_b   1.000
_cell.length_c   1.000
_cell.angle_alpha   90.00
_cell.angle_beta   90.00
_cell.angle_gamma   90.00
#
_symmetry.space_group_name_H-M   'P 1'
#
loop_
_entity.id
_entity.type
_entity.pdbx_description
1 polymer ?
#
loop_
_entity_poly.entity_id
_entity_poly.type
_entity_poly.pdbx_seq_one_letter_code
_entity_poly.pdbx_strand_id
1 'polypeptide(L)'
;MRFEWDAEIISDDVNERIAWKSTESADVVSAGSVLFRPLGSEQTQIAVHLQYAPPGGLIGRGIASLLAQDPNEQIKEDLARLRTLLEQHAETDRPSTPASPPAGH
;
A
#
# COMPACT_ATOMS: atom_id res chain seq x y z
N MET A 1 19.43 10.87 -11.36
CA MET A 1 18.13 10.86 -12.06
C MET A 1 17.06 10.71 -11.00
N ARG A 2 16.09 11.63 -10.92
CA ARG A 2 14.97 11.60 -9.97
C ARG A 2 13.74 11.22 -10.79
N PHE A 3 13.00 10.21 -10.34
CA PHE A 3 11.73 9.82 -10.97
C PHE A 3 10.60 10.39 -10.12
N GLU A 4 9.65 11.06 -10.75
CA GLU A 4 8.46 11.61 -10.08
C GLU A 4 7.21 10.79 -10.45
N TRP A 5 6.38 10.54 -9.44
CA TRP A 5 5.16 9.74 -9.54
C TRP A 5 3.99 10.58 -9.07
N ASP A 6 3.48 11.40 -9.99
CA ASP A 6 2.27 12.18 -9.77
C ASP A 6 1.03 11.33 -10.03
N ALA A 7 0.04 11.42 -9.15
CA ALA A 7 -1.21 10.68 -9.28
C ALA A 7 -2.39 11.48 -8.75
N GLU A 8 -3.57 11.20 -9.29
CA GLU A 8 -4.86 11.73 -8.87
C GLU A 8 -5.71 10.64 -8.22
N ILE A 9 -6.48 11.02 -7.19
CA ILE A 9 -7.51 10.15 -6.61
C ILE A 9 -8.73 10.21 -7.52
N ILE A 10 -9.14 9.05 -8.03
CA ILE A 10 -10.30 8.88 -8.91
C ILE A 10 -11.52 8.33 -8.15
N SER A 11 -11.33 7.84 -6.92
CA SER A 11 -12.41 7.43 -6.03
C SER A 11 -11.95 7.52 -4.58
N ASP A 12 -12.80 8.09 -3.72
CA ASP A 12 -12.63 8.15 -2.27
C ASP A 12 -13.98 7.86 -1.62
N ASP A 13 -14.24 6.56 -1.44
CA ASP A 13 -15.45 6.05 -0.82
C ASP A 13 -15.12 5.75 0.65
N VAL A 14 -15.72 6.54 1.54
CA VAL A 14 -15.47 6.47 3.00
C VAL A 14 -15.63 5.04 3.50
N ASN A 15 -14.58 4.52 4.15
CA ASN A 15 -14.50 3.17 4.74
C ASN A 15 -14.64 2.00 3.74
N GLU A 16 -14.64 2.25 2.44
CA GLU A 16 -14.85 1.21 1.43
C GLU A 16 -13.69 1.15 0.45
N ARG A 17 -13.27 2.27 -0.13
CA ARG A 17 -12.33 2.25 -1.24
C ARG A 17 -11.61 3.57 -1.45
N ILE A 18 -10.32 3.47 -1.74
CA ILE A 18 -9.54 4.56 -2.32
C ILE A 18 -8.96 4.06 -3.65
N ALA A 19 -9.12 4.80 -4.74
CA ALA A 19 -8.56 4.46 -6.04
C ALA A 19 -7.84 5.65 -6.65
N TRP A 20 -6.72 5.37 -7.33
CA TRP A 20 -5.88 6.39 -7.93
C TRP A 20 -5.38 5.98 -9.30
N LYS A 21 -4.92 6.98 -10.06
CA LYS A 21 -4.26 6.83 -11.34
C LYS A 21 -3.16 7.88 -11.49
N SER A 22 -2.04 7.52 -12.11
CA SER A 22 -0.97 8.44 -12.44
C SER A 22 -1.44 9.52 -13.41
N THR A 23 -0.94 10.75 -13.24
CA THR A 23 -1.20 11.84 -14.19
C THR A 23 -0.45 11.60 -15.50
N GLU A 24 -0.82 12.34 -16.55
CA GLU A 24 -0.15 12.25 -17.86
C GLU A 24 1.32 12.67 -17.81
N SER A 25 1.71 13.48 -16.83
CA SER A 25 3.08 13.96 -16.63
C SER A 25 3.95 13.00 -15.83
N ALA A 26 3.40 11.93 -15.25
CA ALA A 26 4.15 11.04 -14.40
C ALA A 26 5.22 10.28 -15.18
N ASP A 27 6.45 10.25 -14.66
CA ASP A 27 7.54 9.46 -15.25
C ASP A 27 7.22 7.96 -15.24
N VAL A 28 6.32 7.54 -14.34
CA VAL A 28 5.91 6.15 -14.22
C VAL A 28 4.40 6.03 -14.16
N VAL A 29 3.86 5.20 -15.03
CA VAL A 29 2.42 4.97 -15.14
C VAL A 29 2.00 3.95 -14.09
N SER A 30 1.01 4.33 -13.28
CA SER A 30 0.43 3.45 -12.28
C SER A 30 -1.05 3.72 -12.08
N ALA A 31 -1.79 2.67 -11.77
CA ALA A 31 -3.16 2.78 -11.30
C ALA A 31 -3.37 1.75 -10.21
N GLY A 32 -4.22 2.06 -9.24
CA GLY A 32 -4.49 1.12 -8.18
C GLY A 32 -5.73 1.44 -7.39
N SER A 33 -6.07 0.52 -6.50
CA SER A 33 -7.11 0.71 -5.52
C SER A 33 -6.81 -0.08 -4.25
N VAL A 34 -7.16 0.52 -3.11
CA VAL A 34 -7.27 -0.16 -1.83
C VAL A 34 -8.75 -0.32 -1.52
N LEU A 35 -9.17 -1.54 -1.18
CA LEU A 35 -10.51 -1.83 -0.67
C LEU A 35 -10.42 -2.23 0.79
N PHE A 36 -11.36 -1.73 1.58
CA PHE A 36 -11.52 -2.01 3.00
C PHE A 36 -12.77 -2.85 3.20
N ARG A 37 -12.65 -4.00 3.86
CA ARG A 37 -13.80 -4.82 4.23
C ARG A 37 -13.75 -5.19 5.71
N PRO A 38 -14.79 -4.92 6.50
CA PRO A 38 -14.84 -5.34 7.88
C PRO A 38 -14.90 -6.88 7.94
N LEU A 39 -14.07 -7.47 8.81
CA LEU A 39 -14.11 -8.90 9.15
C LEU A 39 -14.62 -9.14 10.58
N GLY A 40 -14.94 -8.07 11.29
CA GLY A 40 -15.44 -8.08 12.67
C GLY A 40 -15.40 -6.66 13.23
N SER A 41 -15.62 -6.52 14.54
CA SER A 41 -15.58 -5.23 15.23
C SER A 41 -14.18 -4.60 15.30
N GLU A 42 -13.13 -5.44 15.25
CA GLU A 42 -11.74 -5.02 15.46
C GLU A 42 -10.81 -5.44 14.31
N GLN A 43 -11.37 -5.93 13.21
CA GLN A 43 -10.59 -6.45 12.09
C GLN A 43 -11.09 -5.91 10.77
N THR A 44 -10.15 -5.44 9.95
CA THR A 44 -10.40 -4.98 8.58
C THR A 44 -9.50 -5.75 7.63
N GLN A 45 -10.11 -6.39 6.64
CA GLN A 45 -9.39 -6.90 5.49
C GLN A 45 -9.08 -5.73 4.55
N ILE A 46 -7.82 -5.61 4.18
CA ILE A 46 -7.35 -4.66 3.16
C ILE A 46 -6.99 -5.45 1.91
N ALA A 47 -7.61 -5.14 0.78
CA ALA A 47 -7.26 -5.70 -0.51
C ALA A 47 -6.65 -4.61 -1.40
N VAL A 48 -5.41 -4.83 -1.86
CA VAL A 48 -4.70 -3.87 -2.71
C VAL A 48 -4.60 -4.44 -4.12
N HIS A 49 -5.07 -3.66 -5.09
CA HIS A 49 -4.84 -3.89 -6.51
C HIS A 49 -3.90 -2.81 -7.02
N LEU A 50 -2.77 -3.20 -7.58
CA LEU A 50 -1.77 -2.28 -8.11
C LEU A 50 -1.39 -2.71 -9.52
N GLN A 51 -1.46 -1.77 -10.45
CA GLN A 51 -0.87 -1.86 -11.77
C GLN A 51 0.22 -0.81 -11.84
N TYR A 52 1.41 -1.23 -12.26
CA TYR A 52 2.52 -0.32 -12.49
C TYR A 52 3.24 -0.72 -13.78
N ALA A 53 3.64 0.27 -14.58
CA ALA A 53 4.43 0.06 -15.78
C ALA A 53 5.70 0.92 -15.64
N PRO A 54 6.88 0.31 -15.43
CA PRO A 54 8.11 1.09 -15.27
C PRO A 54 8.43 1.92 -16.53
N PRO A 55 9.15 3.04 -16.37
CA PRO A 55 9.48 3.95 -17.46
C PRO A 55 10.29 3.22 -18.55
N GLY A 56 9.92 3.45 -19.80
CA GLY A 56 10.64 2.93 -20.96
C GLY A 56 10.45 1.43 -21.16
N GLY A 57 9.19 1.00 -21.37
CA GLY A 57 8.80 -0.39 -21.66
C GLY A 57 9.90 -1.17 -22.35
N LEU A 58 10.41 -2.20 -21.67
CA LEU A 58 11.63 -2.93 -22.03
C LEU A 58 11.43 -3.88 -23.23
N ILE A 59 11.06 -3.29 -24.36
CA ILE A 59 11.36 -3.78 -25.70
C ILE A 59 12.57 -3.01 -26.26
N GLY A 60 13.47 -2.54 -25.38
CA GLY A 60 14.83 -2.15 -25.75
C GLY A 60 15.74 -3.37 -25.62
N ARG A 61 16.29 -3.88 -26.73
CA ARG A 61 17.01 -5.17 -26.90
C ARG A 61 18.27 -5.42 -26.03
N GLY A 62 18.42 -4.85 -24.84
CA GLY A 62 19.70 -4.87 -24.10
C GLY A 62 19.70 -5.02 -22.58
N ILE A 63 18.57 -5.15 -21.88
CA ILE A 63 18.56 -5.13 -20.38
C ILE A 63 17.65 -6.17 -19.72
N ALA A 64 17.16 -7.19 -20.45
CA ALA A 64 16.26 -8.20 -19.89
C ALA A 64 16.86 -8.99 -18.70
N SER A 65 18.18 -9.01 -18.55
CA SER A 65 18.88 -9.84 -17.58
C SER A 65 19.04 -9.23 -16.18
N LEU A 66 18.80 -7.93 -15.99
CA LEU A 66 18.98 -7.24 -14.69
C LEU A 66 17.68 -7.05 -13.90
N LEU A 67 16.53 -7.34 -14.49
CA LEU A 67 15.20 -7.27 -13.86
C LEU A 67 14.71 -8.66 -13.42
N ALA A 68 15.66 -9.47 -12.93
CA ALA A 68 15.42 -10.85 -12.54
C ALA A 68 14.80 -11.01 -11.14
N GLN A 69 14.40 -9.92 -10.47
CA GLN A 69 13.42 -10.02 -9.39
C GLN A 69 12.03 -9.92 -10.02
N ASP A 70 11.22 -10.95 -9.82
CA ASP A 70 9.83 -10.96 -10.28
C ASP A 70 9.12 -9.72 -9.68
N PRO A 71 8.62 -8.79 -10.51
CA PRO A 71 7.82 -7.65 -10.09
C PRO A 71 6.78 -7.97 -9.01
N ASN A 72 6.19 -9.16 -9.08
CA ASN A 72 5.18 -9.60 -8.12
C ASN A 72 5.77 -9.93 -6.75
N GLU A 73 7.00 -10.45 -6.67
CA GLU A 73 7.66 -10.71 -5.39
C GLU A 73 8.00 -9.41 -4.67
N GLN A 74 8.54 -8.42 -5.40
CA GLN A 74 8.84 -7.11 -4.84
C GLN A 74 7.57 -6.41 -4.32
N ILE A 75 6.46 -6.46 -5.07
CA ILE A 75 5.16 -5.95 -4.61
C ILE A 75 4.67 -6.70 -3.37
N LYS A 76 4.77 -8.03 -3.33
CA LYS A 76 4.34 -8.81 -2.16
C LYS A 76 5.12 -8.42 -0.91
N GLU A 77 6.43 -8.25 -1.02
CA GLU A 77 7.26 -7.79 0.09
C GLU A 77 6.90 -6.36 0.54
N ASP A 78 6.66 -5.45 -0.40
CA ASP A 78 6.22 -4.09 -0.09
C ASP A 78 4.85 -4.06 0.60
N LEU A 79 3.90 -4.88 0.13
CA LEU A 79 2.60 -5.04 0.78
C LEU A 79 2.72 -5.64 2.19
N ALA A 80 3.64 -6.58 2.39
CA ALA A 80 3.93 -7.14 3.71
C ALA A 80 4.55 -6.09 4.66
N ARG A 81 5.48 -5.27 4.16
CA ARG A 81 6.05 -4.14 4.91
C ARG A 81 4.98 -3.10 5.25
N LEU A 82 4.12 -2.75 4.29
CA LEU A 82 3.00 -1.83 4.47
C LEU A 82 2.04 -2.34 5.55
N ARG A 83 1.67 -3.63 5.50
CA ARG A 83 0.84 -4.26 6.52
C ARG A 83 1.43 -4.08 7.91
N THR A 84 2.71 -4.40 8.10
CA THR A 84 3.39 -4.25 9.40
C THR A 84 3.37 -2.81 9.90
N LEU A 85 3.61 -1.82 9.02
CA LEU A 85 3.57 -0.40 9.39
C LEU A 85 2.16 0.05 9.83
N LEU A 86 1.12 -0.41 9.14
CA LEU A 86 -0.27 -0.11 9.48
C LEU A 86 -0.66 -0.76 10.82
N GLU A 87 -0.27 -2.01 11.04
CA GLU A 87 -0.54 -2.73 12.31
C GLU A 87 0.17 -2.06 13.50
N GLN A 88 1.42 -1.58 13.32
CA GLN A 88 2.16 -0.86 14.36
C GLN A 88 1.50 0.48 14.76
N HIS A 89 0.95 1.22 13.79
CA HIS A 89 0.28 2.49 14.09
C HIS A 89 -1.13 2.29 14.66
N ALA A 90 -1.81 1.20 14.30
CA ALA A 90 -3.08 0.82 14.93
C ALA A 90 -2.92 0.46 16.42
N GLU A 91 -1.77 -0.10 16.82
CA GLU A 91 -1.44 -0.37 18.23
C GLU A 91 -1.31 0.93 19.05
N THR A 92 -0.78 1.99 18.43
CA THR A 92 -0.48 3.27 19.09
C THR A 92 -1.74 4.08 19.40
N ASP A 93 -2.82 3.89 18.63
CA ASP A 93 -4.09 4.59 18.83
C ASP A 93 -5.11 3.81 19.68
N ARG A 94 -4.73 2.63 20.21
CA ARG A 94 -5.55 1.94 21.21
C ARG A 94 -5.49 2.75 22.52
N PRO A 95 -6.63 3.11 23.13
CA PRO A 95 -6.61 3.66 24.47
C PRO A 95 -5.92 2.65 25.39
N SER A 96 -4.83 3.08 26.03
CA SER A 96 -4.15 2.26 27.03
C SER A 96 -5.19 1.91 28.09
N THR A 97 -5.53 0.63 28.25
CA THR A 97 -6.33 0.20 29.41
C THR A 97 -5.62 0.72 30.65
N PRO A 98 -6.22 1.60 31.46
CA PRO A 98 -5.58 2.04 32.68
C PRO A 98 -5.36 0.79 33.54
N ALA A 99 -4.09 0.55 33.90
CA ALA A 99 -3.73 -0.52 34.81
C ALA A 99 -4.54 -0.35 36.11
N SER A 100 -5.32 -1.35 36.49
CA SER A 100 -6.00 -1.36 37.78
C SER A 100 -4.97 -1.15 38.90
N PRO A 101 -5.20 -0.23 39.85
CA PRO A 101 -4.28 -0.05 40.96
C PRO A 101 -4.23 -1.33 41.81
N PRO A 102 -3.08 -1.68 42.41
CA PRO A 102 -2.99 -2.84 43.27
C PRO A 102 -3.95 -2.69 44.45
N ALA A 103 -4.75 -3.72 44.70
CA ALA A 103 -5.60 -3.79 45.89
C ALA A 103 -4.72 -3.72 47.14
N GLY A 104 -4.87 -2.64 47.90
CA GLY A 104 -4.17 -2.43 49.16
C GLY A 104 -4.68 -3.37 50.26
N HIS A 105 -3.73 -3.85 51.07
CA HIS A 105 -3.90 -4.71 52.24
C HIS A 105 -4.69 -4.06 53.38
#